data_AF-A0A2A2B588-F1
#
_entry.id   AF-A0A2A2B588-F1
#
_cell.length_a   1.000
_cell.length_b   1.000
_cell.length_c   1.000
_cell.angle_alpha   90.00
_cell.angle_beta   90.00
_cell.angle_gamma   90.00
#
_symmetry.space_group_name_H-M   'P 1'
#
loop_
_entity.id
_entity.type
_entity.pdbx_description
1 polymer ?
#
loop_
_entity_poly.entity_id
_entity_poly.type
_entity_poly.pdbx_seq_one_letter_code
_entity_poly.pdbx_strand_id
1 'polypeptide(L)'
;MKYLQQLKDDLLVKFESQLTADKVHLFLVNGELASNVGDITYTARFLFIDCRDNDPFSLMTFIRKWFQSRGYPVPDLNFDSEIIDAETYDLSVDIGLVDKLVINEAGDYHLCPPKIWSEELGNYVTKNEADAFLP
;
A
#
# COMPACT_ATOMS: atom_id res chain seq x y z
N MET A 1 -3.27 7.39 1.17
CA MET A 1 -2.50 7.60 -0.08
C MET A 1 -0.99 7.72 0.12
N LYS A 2 -0.46 8.67 0.90
CA LYS A 2 1.00 8.81 1.10
C LYS A 2 1.70 7.51 1.54
N TYR A 3 1.02 6.67 2.33
CA TYR A 3 1.54 5.37 2.76
C TYR A 3 1.68 4.35 1.60
N LEU A 4 0.82 4.40 0.57
CA LEU A 4 0.95 3.53 -0.60
C LEU A 4 2.12 3.96 -1.48
N GLN A 5 2.39 5.28 -1.54
CA GLN A 5 3.60 5.80 -2.17
C GLN A 5 4.85 5.34 -1.40
N GLN A 6 4.83 5.41 -0.07
CA GLN A 6 5.93 4.89 0.76
C GLN A 6 6.14 3.39 0.55
N LEU A 7 5.07 2.60 0.45
CA LEU A 7 5.17 1.18 0.11
C LEU A 7 5.82 0.98 -1.27
N LYS A 8 5.44 1.77 -2.28
CA LYS A 8 6.08 1.75 -3.61
C LYS A 8 7.57 2.06 -3.52
N ASP A 9 7.94 3.10 -2.79
CA ASP A 9 9.34 3.52 -2.65
C ASP A 9 10.15 2.44 -1.92
N ASP A 10 9.61 1.88 -0.84
CA ASP A 10 10.26 0.81 -0.06
C ASP A 10 10.39 -0.49 -0.89
N LEU A 11 9.43 -0.80 -1.78
CA LEU A 11 9.52 -1.90 -2.74
C LEU A 11 10.68 -1.69 -3.72
N LEU A 12 10.80 -0.50 -4.31
CA LEU A 12 11.87 -0.17 -5.26
C LEU A 12 13.25 -0.23 -4.62
N VAL A 13 13.38 0.19 -3.36
CA VAL A 13 14.63 0.08 -2.60
C VAL A 13 14.94 -1.38 -2.27
N LYS A 14 13.95 -2.15 -1.82
CA LYS A 14 14.18 -3.54 -1.40
C LYS A 14 14.55 -4.46 -2.56
N PHE A 15 13.96 -4.20 -3.72
CA PHE A 15 14.04 -5.05 -4.92
C PHE A 15 14.69 -4.29 -6.08
N GLU A 16 15.69 -3.44 -5.82
CA GLU A 16 16.34 -2.58 -6.82
C GLU A 16 16.97 -3.35 -8.00
N SER A 17 17.35 -4.62 -7.79
CA SER A 17 17.87 -5.50 -8.84
C SER A 17 16.79 -6.18 -9.66
N GLN A 18 15.53 -6.17 -9.19
CA GLN A 18 14.38 -6.87 -9.77
C GLN A 18 13.37 -5.90 -10.39
N LEU A 19 13.26 -4.69 -9.84
CA LEU A 19 12.29 -3.67 -10.19
C LEU A 19 12.97 -2.40 -10.71
N THR A 20 12.34 -1.77 -11.70
CA THR A 20 12.73 -0.44 -12.19
C THR A 20 11.59 0.54 -12.00
N ALA A 21 11.88 1.77 -11.58
CA ALA A 21 10.87 2.72 -11.12
C ALA A 21 9.83 3.09 -12.19
N ASP A 22 10.23 3.10 -13.45
CA ASP A 22 9.37 3.35 -14.61
C ASP A 22 8.43 2.19 -14.95
N LYS A 23 8.70 0.99 -14.42
CA LYS A 23 7.92 -0.23 -14.63
C LYS A 23 7.08 -0.67 -13.43
N VAL A 24 7.05 0.14 -12.36
CA VAL A 24 6.19 -0.08 -11.21
C VAL A 24 5.10 0.98 -11.20
N HIS A 25 3.87 0.56 -11.42
CA HIS A 25 2.70 1.44 -11.44
C HIS A 25 1.79 1.15 -10.25
N LEU A 26 1.19 2.22 -9.72
CA LEU A 26 0.24 2.15 -8.62
C LEU A 26 -1.06 2.80 -9.08
N PHE A 27 -2.15 2.06 -9.04
CA PHE A 27 -3.49 2.52 -9.39
C PHE A 27 -4.42 2.40 -8.20
N LEU A 28 -5.39 3.31 -8.12
CA LEU A 28 -6.59 3.09 -7.33
C LEU A 28 -7.72 2.69 -8.26
N VAL A 29 -8.34 1.55 -7.99
CA VAL A 29 -9.42 1.00 -8.80
C VAL A 29 -10.58 0.57 -7.93
N ASN A 30 -11.76 0.45 -8.55
CA ASN A 30 -13.01 0.00 -7.91
C ASN A 30 -13.39 0.78 -6.64
N GLY A 31 -12.96 2.05 -6.53
CA GLY A 31 -13.37 2.93 -5.45
C GLY A 31 -14.70 3.60 -5.75
N GLU A 32 -15.57 3.68 -4.74
CA GLU A 32 -16.81 4.44 -4.82
C GLU A 32 -16.77 5.58 -3.80
N LEU A 33 -16.99 6.81 -4.27
CA LEU A 33 -17.13 7.99 -3.41
C LEU A 33 -18.62 8.29 -3.23
N ALA A 34 -19.26 7.61 -2.28
CA ALA A 34 -20.68 7.81 -1.97
C ALA A 34 -20.94 9.21 -1.36
N SER A 35 -22.17 9.71 -1.49
CA SER A 35 -22.56 11.06 -1.04
C SER A 35 -22.60 11.24 0.49
N ASN A 36 -22.64 10.15 1.27
CA ASN A 36 -22.65 10.12 2.73
C ASN A 36 -21.31 9.57 3.23
N VAL A 37 -20.29 10.43 3.32
CA VAL A 37 -18.91 9.96 3.47
C VAL A 37 -18.55 9.66 4.93
N GLY A 38 -18.05 8.46 5.16
CA GLY A 38 -17.35 8.04 6.37
C GLY A 38 -16.15 7.18 5.98
N ASP A 39 -16.42 5.97 5.51
CA ASP A 39 -15.40 5.03 5.04
C ASP A 39 -15.48 4.86 3.52
N ILE A 40 -14.33 4.81 2.85
CA ILE A 40 -14.18 4.50 1.42
C ILE A 40 -13.48 3.16 1.26
N THR A 41 -14.13 2.26 0.53
CA THR A 41 -13.55 0.98 0.11
C THR A 41 -13.02 1.13 -1.31
N TYR A 42 -11.79 0.68 -1.54
CA TYR A 42 -11.16 0.69 -2.86
C TYR A 42 -10.07 -0.38 -2.95
N THR A 43 -9.60 -0.64 -4.16
CA THR A 43 -8.45 -1.53 -4.40
C THR A 43 -7.24 -0.70 -4.81
N ALA A 44 -6.12 -0.86 -4.10
CA ALA A 44 -4.83 -0.40 -4.60
C ALA A 44 -4.21 -1.53 -5.44
N ARG A 45 -3.99 -1.27 -6.72
CA ARG A 45 -3.34 -2.20 -7.65
C ARG A 45 -1.91 -1.78 -7.90
N PHE A 46 -0.97 -2.65 -7.55
CA PHE A 46 0.39 -2.56 -8.05
C PHE A 46 0.50 -3.36 -9.34
N LEU A 47 1.04 -2.74 -10.38
CA LEU A 47 1.44 -3.41 -11.60
C LEU A 47 2.96 -3.30 -11.72
N PHE A 48 3.61 -4.45 -11.69
CA PHE A 48 5.04 -4.59 -11.88
C PHE A 48 5.27 -5.22 -13.26
N ILE A 49 6.03 -4.52 -14.11
CA ILE A 49 6.30 -4.95 -15.48
C ILE A 49 7.78 -5.34 -15.59
N ASP A 50 8.06 -6.44 -16.29
CA ASP A 50 9.40 -6.95 -16.56
C ASP A 50 10.21 -7.12 -15.27
N CYS A 51 9.57 -7.72 -14.25
CA CYS A 51 10.24 -8.12 -13.01
C CYS A 51 11.31 -9.15 -13.34
N ARG A 52 12.52 -8.94 -12.83
CA ARG A 52 13.63 -9.91 -12.97
C ARG A 52 13.70 -10.75 -11.70
N ASP A 53 13.98 -12.05 -11.81
CA ASP A 53 14.14 -13.07 -10.73
C ASP A 53 12.98 -14.09 -10.64
N ASN A 54 13.19 -15.15 -9.86
CA ASN A 54 12.48 -16.43 -9.94
C ASN A 54 11.16 -16.50 -9.17
N ASP A 55 10.74 -15.47 -8.41
CA ASP A 55 9.57 -15.64 -7.53
C ASP A 55 8.71 -14.38 -7.26
N PRO A 56 7.46 -14.30 -7.78
CA PRO A 56 6.50 -13.26 -7.42
C PRO A 56 6.06 -13.29 -5.95
N PHE A 57 6.20 -14.42 -5.24
CA PHE A 57 5.81 -14.53 -3.82
C PHE A 57 6.70 -13.69 -2.90
N SER A 58 7.93 -13.36 -3.32
CA SER A 58 8.82 -12.49 -2.54
C SER A 58 8.28 -11.07 -2.43
N LEU A 59 7.78 -10.50 -3.54
CA LEU A 59 7.14 -9.18 -3.57
C LEU A 59 5.89 -9.15 -2.69
N MET A 60 5.02 -10.15 -2.83
CA MET A 60 3.80 -10.25 -2.04
C MET A 60 4.07 -10.42 -0.54
N THR A 61 5.06 -11.24 -0.19
CA THR A 61 5.48 -11.44 1.20
C THR A 61 6.00 -10.13 1.78
N PHE A 62 6.78 -9.36 1.02
CA PHE A 62 7.24 -8.05 1.45
C PHE A 62 6.08 -7.09 1.69
N ILE A 63 5.10 -7.01 0.79
CA ILE A 63 3.90 -6.15 0.97
C ILE A 63 3.21 -6.48 2.29
N ARG A 64 2.93 -7.77 2.57
CA ARG A 64 2.29 -8.17 3.84
C ARG A 64 3.12 -7.77 5.06
N LYS A 65 4.44 -8.01 5.01
CA LYS A 65 5.37 -7.64 6.09
C LYS A 65 5.48 -6.14 6.28
N TRP A 66 5.37 -5.37 5.20
CA TRP A 66 5.36 -3.92 5.24
C TRP A 66 4.16 -3.40 6.02
N PHE A 67 2.94 -3.84 5.68
CA PHE A 67 1.73 -3.48 6.44
C PHE A 67 1.84 -3.88 7.92
N GLN A 68 2.30 -5.10 8.19
CA GLN A 68 2.54 -5.59 9.55
C GLN A 68 3.51 -4.69 10.33
N SER A 69 4.65 -4.33 9.73
CA SER A 69 5.69 -3.52 10.39
C SER A 69 5.26 -2.08 10.69
N ARG A 70 4.26 -1.58 9.95
CA ARG A 70 3.72 -0.24 10.13
C ARG A 70 2.50 -0.22 11.07
N GLY A 71 2.11 -1.38 11.62
CA GLY A 71 0.96 -1.53 12.49
C GLY A 71 -0.39 -1.45 11.77
N TYR A 72 -0.39 -1.53 10.44
CA TYR A 72 -1.63 -1.57 9.66
C TYR A 72 -2.22 -2.99 9.65
N PRO A 73 -3.54 -3.14 9.44
CA PRO A 73 -4.14 -4.43 9.14
C PRO A 73 -3.41 -5.08 7.97
N VAL A 74 -3.01 -6.35 8.11
CA VAL A 74 -2.37 -7.09 7.02
C VAL A 74 -3.46 -7.41 5.99
N PRO A 75 -3.38 -6.88 4.77
CA PRO A 75 -4.42 -7.08 3.78
C PRO A 75 -4.32 -8.47 3.16
N ASP A 76 -5.47 -8.97 2.68
CA ASP A 76 -5.49 -10.04 1.70
C ASP A 76 -4.97 -9.49 0.36
N LEU A 77 -4.09 -10.27 -0.28
CA LEU A 77 -3.51 -9.94 -1.57
C LEU A 77 -4.10 -10.88 -2.61
N ASN A 78 -4.73 -10.32 -3.64
CA ASN A 78 -5.03 -11.05 -4.86
C ASN A 78 -3.96 -10.73 -5.89
N PHE A 79 -3.56 -11.70 -6.71
CA PHE A 79 -2.52 -11.46 -7.69
C PHE A 79 -2.77 -12.25 -8.97
N ASP A 80 -2.30 -11.66 -10.06
CA ASP A 80 -2.20 -12.28 -11.37
C ASP A 80 -0.76 -12.13 -11.84
N SER A 81 -0.16 -13.22 -12.32
CA SER A 81 1.22 -13.23 -12.82
C SER A 81 1.27 -13.84 -14.21
N GLU A 82 1.93 -13.14 -15.12
CA GLU A 82 2.26 -13.63 -16.46
C GLU A 82 3.76 -13.93 -16.51
N ILE A 83 4.11 -15.21 -16.66
CA ILE A 83 5.50 -15.62 -16.84
C ILE A 83 5.88 -15.42 -18.30
N ILE A 84 6.84 -14.53 -18.55
CA ILE A 84 7.30 -14.19 -19.91
C ILE A 84 8.38 -15.19 -20.33
N ASP A 85 9.39 -15.39 -19.49
CA ASP A 85 10.43 -16.40 -19.67
C ASP A 85 10.97 -16.91 -18.32
N ALA A 86 12.10 -17.62 -18.34
CA ALA A 86 12.70 -18.21 -17.15
C ALA A 86 13.21 -17.17 -16.13
N GLU A 87 13.40 -15.91 -16.55
CA GLU A 87 14.00 -14.85 -15.73
C GLU A 87 13.07 -13.63 -15.58
N THR A 88 11.94 -13.59 -16.30
CA THR A 88 11.05 -12.44 -16.37
C THR A 88 9.57 -12.77 -16.22
N TYR A 89 8.85 -11.89 -15.53
CA TYR A 89 7.41 -11.96 -15.38
C TYR A 89 6.80 -10.57 -15.19
N ASP A 90 5.51 -10.45 -15.53
CA ASP A 90 4.67 -9.33 -15.15
C ASP A 90 3.77 -9.75 -13.97
N LEU A 91 3.55 -8.85 -13.02
CA LEU A 91 2.77 -9.13 -11.82
C LEU A 91 1.79 -7.99 -11.53
N SER A 92 0.52 -8.33 -11.37
CA SER A 92 -0.50 -7.46 -10.79
C SER A 92 -0.79 -7.93 -9.36
N VAL A 93 -0.78 -7.02 -8.40
CA VAL A 93 -1.17 -7.29 -7.00
C VAL A 93 -2.26 -6.30 -6.59
N ASP A 94 -3.42 -6.85 -6.24
CA ASP A 94 -4.58 -6.12 -5.73
C ASP A 94 -4.64 -6.20 -4.21
N ILE A 95 -4.70 -5.02 -3.59
CA ILE A 95 -4.81 -4.83 -2.15
C ILE A 95 -6.17 -4.21 -1.86
N GLY A 96 -7.06 -4.95 -1.19
CA GLY A 96 -8.33 -4.42 -0.71
C GLY A 96 -8.11 -3.50 0.49
N LEU A 97 -8.58 -2.25 0.40
CA LEU A 97 -8.35 -1.23 1.41
C LEU A 97 -9.66 -0.55 1.83
N VAL A 98 -9.72 -0.19 3.10
CA VAL A 98 -10.77 0.64 3.68
C VAL A 98 -10.10 1.78 4.42
N ASP A 99 -10.27 3.00 3.92
CA ASP A 99 -9.79 4.20 4.58
C ASP A 99 -10.98 5.07 5.00
N LYS A 100 -10.83 5.84 6.08
CA LYS A 100 -11.82 6.83 6.46
C LYS A 100 -11.54 8.14 5.74
N LEU A 101 -12.53 8.68 5.03
CA LEU A 101 -12.43 9.93 4.29
C LEU A 101 -13.35 10.97 4.91
N VAL A 102 -12.79 12.11 5.27
CA VAL A 102 -13.56 13.23 5.79
C VAL A 102 -13.41 14.41 4.84
N ILE A 103 -14.55 14.88 4.32
CA ILE A 103 -14.64 16.01 3.40
C ILE A 103 -15.16 17.21 4.18
N ASN A 104 -14.50 18.36 4.06
CA ASN A 104 -14.92 19.60 4.70
C ASN A 104 -15.93 20.36 3.80
N GLU A 105 -16.56 21.40 4.35
CA GLU A 105 -17.55 22.21 3.62
C GLU A 105 -16.95 23.00 2.44
N ALA A 106 -15.62 23.21 2.43
CA ALA A 106 -14.91 23.85 1.33
C ALA A 106 -14.59 22.88 0.17
N GLY A 107 -14.85 21.59 0.33
CA GLY A 107 -14.53 20.55 -0.63
C GLY A 107 -13.11 19.97 -0.51
N ASP A 108 -12.32 20.38 0.48
CA ASP A 108 -11.06 19.69 0.80
C ASP A 108 -11.35 18.37 1.50
N TYR A 109 -10.41 17.43 1.42
CA TYR A 109 -10.51 16.15 2.08
C TYR A 109 -9.30 15.86 2.96
N HIS A 110 -9.50 15.06 4.00
CA HIS A 110 -8.42 14.35 4.68
C HIS A 110 -8.76 12.87 4.80
N LEU A 111 -7.77 12.04 4.45
CA LEU A 111 -7.81 10.61 4.76
C LEU A 111 -7.34 10.44 6.20
N CYS A 112 -8.18 9.79 7.00
CA CYS A 112 -7.79 9.29 8.31
C CYS A 112 -7.19 7.89 8.11
N PRO A 113 -5.85 7.75 8.18
CA PRO A 113 -5.23 6.43 8.14
C PRO A 113 -5.66 5.62 9.37
N PRO A 114 -5.50 4.28 9.33
CA PRO A 114 -5.76 3.44 10.48
C PRO A 114 -4.98 3.96 11.70
N LYS A 115 -5.66 4.10 12.84
CA LYS A 115 -5.00 4.44 14.09
C LYS A 115 -4.33 3.20 14.66
N ILE A 116 -3.07 3.35 15.05
CA ILE A 116 -2.30 2.32 15.74
C ILE A 116 -2.19 2.69 17.22
N TRP A 117 -2.15 1.69 18.09
CA TRP A 117 -1.82 1.93 19.50
C TRP A 117 -0.34 2.31 19.61
N SER A 118 -0.04 3.46 20.20
CA SER A 118 1.32 3.85 20.58
C SER A 118 1.48 3.70 22.08
N GLU A 119 2.41 2.84 22.51
CA GLU A 119 2.74 2.66 23.93
C GLU A 119 3.36 3.92 24.53
N GLU A 120 4.17 4.64 23.75
CA GLU A 120 4.84 5.87 24.19
C GLU A 120 3.85 7.01 24.47
N LEU A 121 2.79 7.08 23.67
CA LEU A 121 1.76 8.11 23.77
C LEU A 121 0.53 7.66 24.57
N GLY A 122 0.44 6.37 24.91
CA GLY A 122 -0.70 5.77 25.61
C GLY A 122 -2.03 5.99 24.88
N ASN A 123 -2.03 6.10 23.55
CA ASN A 123 -3.22 6.44 22.76
C ASN A 123 -3.19 5.83 21.36
N TYR A 124 -4.36 5.77 20.72
CA TYR A 124 -4.52 5.44 19.31
C TYR A 124 -4.20 6.66 18.44
N VAL A 125 -3.04 6.62 17.78
CA VAL A 125 -2.49 7.70 16.96
C VAL A 125 -2.23 7.23 15.53
N THR A 126 -1.99 8.15 14.61
CA THR A 126 -1.49 7.80 13.28
C THR A 126 -0.01 7.37 13.36
N LYS A 127 0.45 6.53 12.43
CA LYS A 127 1.85 6.10 12.39
C LYS A 127 2.84 7.28 12.32
N ASN A 128 2.49 8.36 11.61
CA ASN A 128 3.34 9.55 11.53
C ASN A 128 3.48 10.25 12.89
N GLU A 129 2.42 10.27 13.69
CA GLU A 129 2.47 10.81 15.06
C GLU A 129 3.28 9.91 15.99
N ALA A 130 3.20 8.58 15.81
CA ALA A 130 4.04 7.64 16.54
C ALA A 130 5.53 7.77 16.13
N ASP A 131 5.82 7.90 14.84
CA ASP A 131 7.19 7.99 14.32
C ASP A 131 7.87 9.33 14.61
N ALA A 132 7.10 10.40 14.75
CA ALA A 132 7.64 11.69 15.18
C ALA A 132 8.08 11.71 16.66
N PHE A 133 7.66 10.71 17.45
CA PHE A 133 8.00 10.58 18.87
C PHE A 133 9.18 9.65 19.14
N LEU A 134 9.56 8.83 18.16
CA LEU A 134 10.74 7.98 18.24
C LEU A 134 12.01 8.83 17.97
N PRO A 135 13.02 8.81 18.87
CA PRO A 135 14.24 9.60 18.75
C PRO A 135 15.18 9.15 17.62
#